data_AF-A0A0C2FS39-F1
#
_entry.id   AF-A0A0C2FS39-F1
#
_cell.length_a   1.000
_cell.length_b   1.000
_cell.length_c   1.000
_cell.angle_alpha   90.00
_cell.angle_beta   90.00
_cell.angle_gamma   90.00
#
_symmetry.space_group_name_H-M   'P 1'
#
loop_
_entity.id
_entity.type
_entity.pdbx_description
1 polymer ?
#
loop_
_entity_poly.entity_id
_entity_poly.type
_entity_poly.pdbx_seq_one_letter_code
_entity_poly.pdbx_strand_id
1 'polypeptide(L)'
;MNGIFGLKPTPGVVPLDGHVPMPKGFQTEMLRVGPMCRYVEDVPLLMEVMGGERAVDLHLKDSVDFKKIRIFYMEGVHAPTIQSLSCEMRGALLKAVSYFENKFDVEGIRLDLPLATKAIEMLFTSIQVEGVPTISESLLSIKGDKGSLNWMTELPKLLTGKSVHTPGALFLAFFESMDRMSQEEKAEFRRLRDRLTRQVNEILGDDGILLFPS
;
A
#
# COMPACT_ATOMS: atom_id res chain seq x y z
N MET A 1 5.55 -7.53 -13.63
CA MET A 1 4.17 -7.64 -13.13
C MET A 1 3.28 -8.24 -14.21
N ASN A 2 2.22 -8.95 -13.82
CA ASN A 2 1.46 -9.87 -14.67
C ASN A 2 0.39 -9.20 -15.58
N GLY A 3 0.28 -7.87 -15.58
CA GLY A 3 -0.64 -7.14 -16.46
C GLY A 3 -2.14 -7.36 -16.17
N ILE A 4 -2.50 -7.49 -14.89
CA ILE A 4 -3.88 -7.72 -14.43
C ILE A 4 -4.32 -6.60 -13.48
N PHE A 5 -5.63 -6.49 -13.26
CA PHE A 5 -6.21 -5.52 -12.32
C PHE A 5 -6.19 -6.08 -10.90
N GLY A 6 -6.00 -5.18 -9.93
CA GLY A 6 -6.13 -5.48 -8.51
C GLY A 6 -6.72 -4.29 -7.78
N LEU A 7 -7.67 -4.53 -6.89
CA LEU A 7 -8.26 -3.48 -6.05
C LEU A 7 -7.87 -3.70 -4.59
N LYS A 8 -7.24 -2.69 -3.98
CA LYS A 8 -7.04 -2.62 -2.54
C LYS A 8 -8.15 -1.72 -1.94
N PRO A 9 -9.24 -2.30 -1.39
CA PRO A 9 -10.41 -1.52 -1.00
C PRO A 9 -10.14 -0.57 0.17
N THR A 10 -11.11 0.31 0.41
CA THR A 10 -11.23 1.14 1.61
C THR A 10 -11.18 0.27 2.87
N PRO A 11 -10.53 0.73 3.94
CA PRO A 11 -10.58 0.12 5.26
C PRO A 11 -11.96 -0.39 5.68
N GLY A 12 -11.99 -1.60 6.23
CA GLY A 12 -13.19 -2.16 6.84
C GLY A 12 -14.22 -2.73 5.88
N VAL A 13 -14.16 -2.49 4.56
CA VAL A 13 -15.20 -3.01 3.63
C VAL A 13 -15.19 -4.55 3.60
N VAL A 14 -14.06 -5.15 3.20
CA VAL A 14 -13.89 -6.60 3.21
C VAL A 14 -13.47 -7.04 4.61
N PRO A 15 -14.20 -7.97 5.27
CA PRO A 15 -13.83 -8.47 6.58
C PRO A 15 -12.48 -9.18 6.54
N LEU A 16 -11.71 -9.05 7.62
CA LEU A 16 -10.40 -9.70 7.78
C LEU A 16 -10.50 -10.96 8.67
N ASP A 17 -11.71 -11.36 9.04
CA ASP A 17 -11.97 -12.58 9.80
C ASP A 17 -11.37 -13.80 9.10
N GLY A 18 -10.61 -14.59 9.87
CA GLY A 18 -9.87 -15.74 9.34
C GLY A 18 -8.54 -15.41 8.66
N HIS A 19 -8.15 -14.14 8.54
CA HIS A 19 -6.80 -13.80 8.05
C HIS A 19 -5.72 -14.32 9.01
N VAL A 20 -4.61 -14.81 8.45
CA VAL A 20 -3.49 -15.37 9.21
C VAL A 20 -2.19 -14.69 8.77
N PRO A 21 -1.46 -14.01 9.68
CA PRO A 21 -1.82 -13.73 11.07
C PRO A 21 -3.03 -12.79 11.20
N MET A 22 -3.80 -12.91 12.28
CA MET A 22 -4.90 -11.99 12.54
C MET A 22 -4.32 -10.60 12.84
N PRO A 23 -4.69 -9.56 12.06
CA PRO A 23 -4.22 -8.19 12.33
C PRO A 23 -4.74 -7.68 13.67
N LYS A 24 -3.93 -6.91 14.40
CA LYS A 24 -4.35 -6.25 15.64
C LYS A 24 -3.91 -4.79 15.65
N GLY A 25 -4.60 -3.97 16.45
CA GLY A 25 -4.31 -2.53 16.55
C GLY A 25 -4.30 -1.87 15.19
N PHE A 26 -3.31 -1.03 14.90
CA PHE A 26 -3.25 -0.30 13.63
C PHE A 26 -2.98 -1.18 12.40
N GLN A 27 -2.60 -2.46 12.56
CA GLN A 27 -2.50 -3.37 11.41
C GLN A 27 -3.85 -3.56 10.70
N THR A 28 -4.97 -3.44 11.42
CA THR A 28 -6.32 -3.48 10.82
C THR A 28 -6.59 -2.30 9.91
N GLU A 29 -5.87 -1.20 10.07
CA GLU A 29 -5.94 -0.02 9.21
C GLU A 29 -5.07 -0.13 7.94
N MET A 30 -4.14 -1.08 7.90
CA MET A 30 -3.19 -1.24 6.80
C MET A 30 -3.46 -2.48 5.94
N LEU A 31 -3.82 -3.59 6.58
CA LEU A 31 -4.04 -4.86 5.89
C LEU A 31 -5.37 -4.83 5.12
N ARG A 32 -5.34 -5.22 3.84
CA ARG A 32 -6.53 -5.30 3.00
C ARG A 32 -6.53 -6.60 2.22
N VAL A 33 -7.73 -7.15 2.04
CA VAL A 33 -8.02 -8.23 1.10
C VAL A 33 -8.90 -7.64 0.02
N GLY A 34 -8.57 -7.92 -1.24
CA GLY A 34 -9.31 -7.43 -2.37
C GLY A 34 -9.07 -8.26 -3.62
N PRO A 35 -9.90 -8.09 -4.65
CA PRO A 35 -9.88 -8.94 -5.83
C PRO A 35 -8.72 -8.61 -6.76
N MET A 36 -8.31 -9.64 -7.50
CA MET A 36 -7.47 -9.52 -8.68
C MET A 36 -8.16 -10.21 -9.85
N CYS A 37 -8.22 -9.57 -11.01
CA CYS A 37 -8.96 -10.06 -12.18
C CYS A 37 -8.30 -9.62 -13.49
N ARG A 38 -8.66 -10.31 -14.59
CA ARG A 38 -8.15 -9.97 -15.93
C ARG A 38 -8.87 -8.79 -16.56
N TYR A 39 -10.11 -8.54 -16.17
CA TYR A 39 -10.98 -7.49 -16.71
C TYR A 39 -11.46 -6.60 -15.56
N VAL A 40 -11.38 -5.28 -15.72
CA VAL A 40 -11.72 -4.32 -14.65
C VAL A 40 -13.21 -4.38 -14.31
N GLU A 41 -14.03 -4.78 -15.27
CA GLU A 41 -15.48 -4.96 -15.16
C GLU A 41 -15.87 -6.05 -14.16
N ASP A 42 -14.95 -6.97 -13.83
CA ASP A 42 -15.16 -8.00 -12.81
C ASP A 42 -15.02 -7.43 -11.39
N VAL A 43 -14.31 -6.31 -11.20
CA VAL A 43 -14.00 -5.75 -9.88
C VAL A 43 -15.27 -5.39 -9.09
N PRO A 44 -16.28 -4.67 -9.65
CA PRO A 44 -17.50 -4.35 -8.92
C PRO A 44 -18.23 -5.60 -8.40
N LEU A 45 -18.41 -6.61 -9.26
CA LEU A 45 -19.07 -7.87 -8.88
C LEU A 45 -18.34 -8.58 -7.75
N LEU A 46 -17.01 -8.72 -7.87
CA LEU A 46 -16.20 -9.36 -6.83
C LEU A 46 -16.25 -8.58 -5.52
N MET A 47 -16.26 -7.26 -5.57
CA MET A 47 -16.36 -6.42 -4.38
C MET A 47 -17.73 -6.47 -3.71
N GLU A 48 -18.82 -6.57 -4.47
CA GLU A 48 -20.16 -6.79 -3.91
C GLU A 48 -20.22 -8.07 -3.08
N VAL A 49 -19.63 -9.15 -3.60
CA VAL A 49 -19.59 -10.44 -2.89
C VAL A 49 -18.66 -10.39 -1.68
N MET A 50 -17.44 -9.86 -1.84
CA MET A 50 -16.42 -9.83 -0.77
C MET A 50 -16.77 -8.84 0.35
N GLY A 51 -17.35 -7.69 0.02
CA GLY A 51 -17.72 -6.64 0.97
C GLY A 51 -19.08 -6.87 1.64
N GLY A 52 -19.94 -7.69 1.05
CA GLY A 52 -21.28 -7.95 1.57
C GLY A 52 -22.08 -6.67 1.78
N GLU A 53 -22.70 -6.52 2.95
CA GLU A 53 -23.49 -5.34 3.31
C GLU A 53 -22.68 -4.02 3.25
N ARG A 54 -21.37 -4.07 3.49
CA ARG A 54 -20.49 -2.88 3.45
C ARG A 54 -20.04 -2.51 2.04
N ALA A 55 -20.37 -3.31 1.02
CA ALA A 55 -20.07 -2.94 -0.36
C ALA A 55 -20.88 -1.72 -0.83
N VAL A 56 -22.00 -1.41 -0.16
CA VAL A 56 -22.81 -0.21 -0.46
C VAL A 56 -22.00 1.08 -0.28
N ASP A 57 -21.07 1.12 0.68
CA ASP A 57 -20.23 2.28 0.99
C ASP A 57 -19.21 2.59 -0.13
N LEU A 58 -19.04 1.66 -1.08
CA LEU A 58 -18.15 1.84 -2.22
C LEU A 58 -18.83 2.46 -3.44
N HIS A 59 -20.15 2.66 -3.43
CA HIS A 59 -20.86 3.35 -4.50
C HIS A 59 -20.60 2.74 -5.90
N LEU A 60 -20.42 1.42 -5.98
CA LEU A 60 -19.92 0.72 -7.18
C LEU A 60 -20.83 0.82 -8.41
N LYS A 61 -22.11 1.18 -8.21
CA LYS A 61 -23.12 1.31 -9.27
C LYS A 61 -23.37 2.75 -9.68
N ASP A 62 -22.77 3.70 -8.97
CA ASP A 62 -23.01 5.11 -9.21
C ASP A 62 -22.36 5.52 -10.53
N SER A 63 -23.10 6.28 -11.34
CA SER A 63 -22.58 6.81 -12.59
C SER A 63 -21.59 7.94 -12.29
N VAL A 64 -20.41 7.87 -12.90
CA VAL A 64 -19.37 8.90 -12.75
C VAL A 64 -19.42 9.87 -13.93
N ASP A 65 -19.56 11.16 -13.63
CA ASP A 65 -19.37 12.23 -14.62
C ASP A 65 -17.89 12.65 -14.66
N PHE A 66 -17.14 12.06 -15.57
CA PHE A 66 -15.70 12.29 -15.69
C PHE A 66 -15.32 13.75 -16.02
N LYS A 67 -16.26 14.59 -16.46
CA LYS A 67 -15.99 16.03 -16.68
C LYS A 67 -15.87 16.82 -15.39
N LYS A 68 -16.33 16.26 -14.27
CA LYS A 68 -16.26 16.88 -12.94
C LYS A 68 -15.14 16.31 -12.07
N ILE A 69 -14.42 15.30 -12.58
CA ILE A 69 -13.35 14.65 -11.83
C ILE A 69 -12.06 15.46 -11.96
N ARG A 70 -11.38 15.66 -10.83
CA ARG A 70 -10.06 16.27 -10.76
C ARG A 70 -8.99 15.19 -10.91
N ILE A 71 -8.19 15.28 -11.97
CA ILE A 71 -7.12 14.32 -12.24
C ILE A 71 -5.82 14.86 -11.67
N PHE A 72 -5.25 14.14 -10.72
CA PHE A 72 -3.93 14.39 -10.17
C PHE A 72 -2.97 13.32 -10.63
N TYR A 73 -1.68 13.66 -10.75
CA TYR A 73 -0.65 12.67 -11.03
C TYR A 73 0.68 12.98 -10.34
N MET A 74 1.46 11.94 -10.11
CA MET A 74 2.78 11.99 -9.48
C MET A 74 3.79 11.20 -10.31
N GLU A 75 4.93 11.79 -10.63
CA GLU A 75 6.00 11.15 -11.40
C GLU A 75 6.99 10.37 -10.49
N GLY A 76 6.44 9.62 -9.54
CA GLY A 76 7.19 8.87 -8.53
C GLY A 76 7.47 9.66 -7.26
N VAL A 77 8.28 9.09 -6.36
CA VAL A 77 8.72 9.74 -5.12
C VAL A 77 10.20 10.08 -5.24
N HIS A 78 10.52 11.37 -5.20
CA HIS A 78 11.89 11.86 -5.37
C HIS A 78 12.70 11.73 -4.07
N ALA A 79 13.42 10.62 -3.91
CA ALA A 79 14.38 10.41 -2.82
C ALA A 79 15.60 9.61 -3.30
N PRO A 80 16.81 9.80 -2.72
CA PRO A 80 18.02 9.10 -3.15
C PRO A 80 17.95 7.56 -3.09
N THR A 81 17.09 7.02 -2.22
CA THR A 81 16.91 5.58 -2.01
C THR A 81 15.82 4.97 -2.88
N ILE A 82 15.08 5.80 -3.64
CA ILE A 82 13.95 5.37 -4.46
C ILE A 82 14.34 5.49 -5.93
N GLN A 83 14.10 4.43 -6.69
CA GLN A 83 14.38 4.42 -8.11
C GLN A 83 13.42 5.37 -8.85
N SER A 84 13.99 6.22 -9.71
CA SER A 84 13.20 7.04 -10.63
C SER A 84 12.40 6.18 -11.62
N LEU A 85 11.28 6.72 -12.09
CA LEU A 85 10.47 6.06 -13.13
C LEU A 85 11.28 5.80 -14.40
N SER A 86 11.04 4.65 -15.03
CA SER A 86 11.54 4.40 -16.38
C SER A 86 10.83 5.31 -17.39
N CYS A 87 11.42 5.49 -18.57
CA CYS A 87 10.80 6.25 -19.66
C CYS A 87 9.44 5.66 -20.06
N GLU A 88 9.32 4.33 -20.04
CA GLU A 88 8.09 3.61 -20.37
C GLU A 88 7.01 3.85 -19.31
N MET A 89 7.34 3.79 -18.02
CA MET A 89 6.40 4.07 -16.93
C MET A 89 5.91 5.52 -16.99
N ARG A 90 6.83 6.46 -17.20
CA ARG A 90 6.50 7.88 -17.35
C ARG A 90 5.61 8.13 -18.57
N GLY A 91 5.94 7.51 -19.70
CA GLY A 91 5.13 7.58 -20.93
C GLY A 91 3.73 7.01 -20.74
N ALA A 92 3.59 5.88 -20.04
CA ALA A 92 2.30 5.28 -19.74
C ALA A 92 1.45 6.17 -18.81
N LEU A 93 2.05 6.76 -17.77
CA LEU A 93 1.39 7.70 -16.87
C LEU A 93 0.85 8.91 -17.66
N LEU A 94 1.72 9.58 -18.43
CA LEU A 94 1.32 10.78 -19.17
C LEU A 94 0.28 10.45 -20.25
N LYS A 95 0.34 9.27 -20.87
CA LYS A 95 -0.70 8.79 -21.79
C LYS A 95 -2.06 8.64 -21.09
N ALA A 96 -2.09 8.14 -19.86
CA ALA A 96 -3.31 8.03 -19.06
C ALA A 96 -3.86 9.42 -18.71
N VAL A 97 -3.00 10.34 -18.25
CA VAL A 97 -3.37 11.73 -17.95
C VAL A 97 -3.97 12.40 -19.20
N SER A 98 -3.26 12.37 -20.32
CA SER A 98 -3.72 13.01 -21.56
C SER A 98 -4.98 12.37 -22.15
N TYR A 99 -5.28 11.11 -21.85
CA TYR A 99 -6.58 10.53 -22.23
C TYR A 99 -7.73 11.27 -21.54
N PHE A 100 -7.60 11.55 -20.24
CA PHE A 100 -8.63 12.30 -19.51
C PHE A 100 -8.73 13.74 -20.03
N GLU A 101 -7.58 14.40 -20.22
CA GLU A 101 -7.54 15.78 -20.72
C GLU A 101 -8.26 15.91 -22.07
N ASN A 102 -7.92 15.06 -23.04
CA ASN A 102 -8.47 15.17 -24.39
C ASN A 102 -9.93 14.69 -24.48
N LYS A 103 -10.32 13.66 -23.72
CA LYS A 103 -11.65 13.06 -23.85
C LYS A 103 -12.71 13.79 -23.03
N PHE A 104 -12.33 14.30 -21.87
CA PHE A 104 -13.28 14.87 -20.91
C PHE A 104 -13.06 16.37 -20.66
N ASP A 105 -12.05 16.98 -21.30
CA ASP A 105 -11.75 18.41 -21.19
C ASP A 105 -11.46 18.83 -19.73
N VAL A 106 -10.67 18.00 -19.04
CA VAL A 106 -10.20 18.24 -17.67
C VAL A 106 -8.69 18.50 -17.66
N GLU A 107 -8.17 19.15 -16.63
CA GLU A 107 -6.72 19.38 -16.50
C GLU A 107 -6.06 18.30 -15.64
N GLY A 108 -4.93 17.75 -16.09
CA GLY A 108 -4.06 16.92 -15.28
C GLY A 108 -3.17 17.77 -14.38
N ILE A 109 -3.35 17.66 -13.06
CA ILE A 109 -2.58 18.43 -12.07
C ILE A 109 -1.43 17.57 -11.54
N ARG A 110 -0.20 17.93 -11.89
CA ARG A 110 0.98 17.32 -11.25
C ARG A 110 1.04 17.75 -9.78
N LEU A 111 1.20 16.79 -8.88
CA LEU A 111 1.51 17.06 -7.48
C LEU A 111 2.76 16.30 -7.03
N ASP A 112 3.30 16.74 -5.91
CA ASP A 112 4.34 16.05 -5.17
C ASP A 112 3.91 15.98 -3.70
N LEU A 113 4.11 14.82 -3.07
CA LEU A 113 3.85 14.61 -1.65
C LEU A 113 5.18 14.38 -0.92
N PRO A 114 5.87 15.44 -0.46
CA PRO A 114 7.20 15.29 0.14
C PRO A 114 7.22 14.32 1.34
N LEU A 115 6.12 14.24 2.10
CA LEU A 115 6.00 13.29 3.22
C LEU A 115 6.03 11.82 2.77
N ALA A 116 5.68 11.51 1.52
CA ALA A 116 5.74 10.15 0.99
C ALA A 116 7.18 9.59 0.95
N THR A 117 8.20 10.45 0.99
CA THR A 117 9.61 10.02 1.15
C THR A 117 9.87 9.29 2.46
N LYS A 118 8.97 9.40 3.45
CA LYS A 118 9.00 8.75 4.77
C LYS A 118 8.07 7.56 4.89
N ALA A 119 7.50 7.08 3.78
CA ALA A 119 6.47 6.04 3.80
C ALA A 119 6.95 4.71 4.41
N ILE A 120 8.23 4.37 4.29
CA ILE A 120 8.80 3.14 4.88
C ILE A 120 8.84 3.25 6.40
N GLU A 121 9.34 4.35 6.96
CA GLU A 121 9.34 4.59 8.40
C GLU A 121 7.90 4.66 8.95
N MET A 122 7.00 5.32 8.23
CA MET A 122 5.57 5.33 8.56
C MET A 122 4.97 3.92 8.58
N LEU A 123 5.30 3.06 7.61
CA LEU A 123 4.84 1.67 7.55
C LEU A 123 5.33 0.87 8.76
N PHE A 124 6.65 0.83 9.00
CA PHE A 124 7.22 0.00 10.07
C PHE A 124 6.75 0.44 11.46
N THR A 125 6.66 1.75 11.71
CA THR A 125 6.15 2.26 13.00
C THR A 125 4.65 2.02 13.21
N SER A 126 3.89 1.83 12.12
CA SER A 126 2.45 1.58 12.15
C SER A 126 2.10 0.10 12.35
N ILE A 127 2.89 -0.81 11.79
CA ILE A 127 2.66 -2.26 11.95
C ILE A 127 3.22 -2.80 13.26
N GLN A 128 4.12 -2.07 13.92
CA GLN A 128 4.57 -2.36 15.28
C GLN A 128 3.46 -2.06 16.29
N VAL A 129 2.82 -3.11 16.78
CA VAL A 129 1.74 -3.06 17.76
C VAL A 129 2.19 -3.82 19.01
N GLU A 130 2.00 -3.21 20.18
CA GLU A 130 2.40 -3.81 21.45
C GLU A 130 1.67 -5.14 21.68
N GLY A 131 2.43 -6.16 22.14
CA GLY A 131 1.89 -7.51 22.36
C GLY A 131 1.59 -8.31 21.09
N VAL A 132 1.98 -7.81 19.91
CA VAL A 132 1.90 -8.54 18.64
C VAL A 132 3.31 -8.98 18.23
N PRO A 133 3.51 -10.24 17.80
CA PRO A 133 4.79 -10.69 17.30
C PRO A 133 5.30 -9.80 16.16
N THR A 134 6.61 -9.55 16.14
CA THR A 134 7.24 -8.77 15.07
C THR A 134 7.22 -9.54 13.74
N ILE A 135 7.63 -8.92 12.64
CA ILE A 135 7.73 -9.61 11.35
C ILE A 135 8.72 -10.77 11.47
N SER A 136 9.91 -10.53 12.05
CA SER A 136 10.94 -11.55 12.17
C SER A 136 10.53 -12.71 13.06
N GLU A 137 9.75 -12.45 14.11
CA GLU A 137 9.16 -13.50 14.97
C GLU A 137 8.10 -14.31 14.21
N SER A 138 7.20 -13.61 13.52
CA SER A 138 6.11 -14.21 12.74
C SER A 138 6.61 -15.11 11.61
N LEU A 139 7.80 -14.81 11.06
CA LEU A 139 8.44 -15.64 10.03
C LEU A 139 8.85 -17.04 10.55
N LEU A 140 9.15 -17.18 11.84
CA LEU A 140 9.48 -18.48 12.45
C LEU A 140 8.25 -19.17 13.07
N SER A 141 7.34 -18.40 13.66
CA SER A 141 6.08 -18.87 14.22
C SER A 141 5.07 -17.75 14.27
N ILE A 142 3.85 -18.00 13.79
CA ILE A 142 2.73 -17.04 13.86
C ILE A 142 2.44 -16.61 15.31
N LYS A 143 2.76 -17.46 16.29
CA LYS A 143 2.61 -17.13 17.73
C LYS A 143 3.75 -16.28 18.30
N GLY A 144 4.86 -16.13 17.58
CA GLY A 144 6.08 -15.47 18.06
C GLY A 144 6.86 -16.25 19.12
N ASP A 145 6.54 -17.54 19.33
CA ASP A 145 7.09 -18.38 20.41
C ASP A 145 8.39 -19.12 20.06
N LYS A 146 8.96 -18.86 18.87
CA LYS A 146 10.20 -19.50 18.38
C LYS A 146 11.39 -18.55 18.25
N GLY A 147 11.30 -17.36 18.84
CA GLY A 147 12.26 -16.28 18.66
C GLY A 147 12.13 -15.61 17.29
N SER A 148 13.14 -14.83 16.90
CA SER A 148 13.13 -14.01 15.69
C SER A 148 14.07 -14.56 14.61
N LEU A 149 13.67 -14.45 13.34
CA LEU A 149 14.54 -14.77 12.21
C LEU A 149 15.80 -13.89 12.23
N ASN A 150 16.97 -14.53 12.27
CA ASN A 150 18.25 -13.84 12.09
C ASN A 150 18.63 -13.81 10.61
N TRP A 151 18.40 -12.65 9.97
CA TRP A 151 18.64 -12.46 8.54
C TRP A 151 20.09 -12.73 8.11
N MET A 152 21.08 -12.45 8.98
CA MET A 152 22.50 -12.70 8.66
C MET A 152 22.80 -14.18 8.54
N THR A 153 22.18 -15.00 9.40
CA THR A 153 22.34 -16.46 9.38
C THR A 153 21.54 -17.13 8.27
N GLU A 154 20.45 -16.50 7.82
CA GLU A 154 19.60 -17.04 6.77
C GLU A 154 20.08 -16.68 5.37
N LEU A 155 20.79 -15.56 5.21
CA LEU A 155 21.29 -15.08 3.92
C LEU A 155 22.15 -16.11 3.17
N PRO A 156 23.13 -16.81 3.79
CA PRO A 156 23.86 -17.89 3.10
C PRO A 156 22.96 -19.06 2.66
N LYS A 157 21.92 -19.38 3.43
CA LYS A 157 20.95 -20.41 3.06
C LYS A 157 20.13 -19.98 1.86
N LEU A 158 19.74 -18.71 1.78
CA LEU A 158 19.05 -18.15 0.63
C LEU A 158 19.91 -18.23 -0.64
N LEU A 159 21.17 -17.79 -0.56
CA LEU A 159 22.10 -17.82 -1.69
C LEU A 159 22.45 -19.24 -2.17
N THR A 160 22.36 -20.24 -1.28
CA THR A 160 22.56 -21.65 -1.61
C THR A 160 21.27 -22.41 -1.94
N GLY A 161 20.12 -21.73 -2.00
CA GLY A 161 18.81 -22.33 -2.31
C GLY A 161 18.23 -23.23 -1.20
N LYS A 162 18.76 -23.14 0.03
CA LYS A 162 18.36 -23.95 1.19
C LYS A 162 17.44 -23.21 2.17
N SER A 163 17.26 -21.89 2.00
CA SER A 163 16.34 -21.10 2.81
C SER A 163 14.90 -21.48 2.51
N VAL A 164 14.08 -21.61 3.54
CA VAL A 164 12.62 -21.72 3.41
C VAL A 164 11.93 -20.36 3.29
N HIS A 165 12.68 -19.28 3.52
CA HIS A 165 12.22 -17.90 3.43
C HIS A 165 12.57 -17.26 2.07
N THR A 166 11.72 -16.33 1.63
CA THR A 166 11.93 -15.55 0.40
C THR A 166 12.93 -14.40 0.62
N PRO A 167 13.54 -13.85 -0.44
CA PRO A 167 14.38 -12.65 -0.33
C PRO A 167 13.66 -11.47 0.33
N GLY A 168 12.37 -11.29 0.04
CA GLY A 168 11.55 -10.24 0.65
C GLY A 168 11.36 -10.41 2.17
N ALA A 169 11.22 -11.66 2.65
CA ALA A 169 11.14 -11.94 4.08
C ALA A 169 12.44 -11.56 4.81
N LEU A 170 13.61 -11.89 4.23
CA LEU A 170 14.91 -11.48 4.78
C LEU A 170 15.10 -9.97 4.74
N PHE A 171 14.64 -9.30 3.67
CA PHE A 171 14.67 -7.84 3.57
C PHE A 171 13.86 -7.17 4.69
N LEU A 172 12.64 -7.65 4.97
CA LEU A 172 11.83 -7.12 6.07
C LEU A 172 12.49 -7.36 7.43
N ALA A 173 13.04 -8.56 7.67
CA ALA A 173 13.76 -8.86 8.91
C ALA A 173 15.02 -8.01 9.08
N PHE A 174 15.75 -7.73 7.99
CA PHE A 174 16.87 -6.80 7.99
C PHE A 174 16.42 -5.40 8.40
N PHE A 175 15.40 -4.83 7.74
CA PHE A 175 14.89 -3.49 8.05
C PHE A 175 14.41 -3.38 9.50
N GLU A 176 13.67 -4.39 9.99
CA GLU A 176 13.25 -4.46 11.39
C GLU A 176 14.44 -4.49 12.35
N SER A 177 15.52 -5.23 12.04
CA SER A 177 16.72 -5.29 12.88
C SER A 177 17.54 -3.98 12.93
N MET A 178 17.32 -3.08 11.95
CA MET A 178 17.93 -1.76 11.92
C MET A 178 17.13 -0.71 12.69
N ASP A 179 15.94 -1.04 13.20
CA ASP A 179 15.15 -0.10 13.98
C ASP A 179 15.88 0.28 15.28
N ARG A 180 16.32 1.53 15.34
CA ARG A 180 16.96 2.15 16.53
C ARG A 180 16.14 3.31 17.07
N MET A 181 14.90 3.46 16.61
CA MET A 181 14.09 4.64 16.90
C MET A 181 13.57 4.61 18.34
N SER A 182 13.60 5.77 19.00
CA SER A 182 12.95 5.98 20.29
C SER A 182 11.42 5.91 20.16
N GLN A 183 10.71 5.79 21.28
CA GLN A 183 9.24 5.80 21.25
C GLN A 183 8.69 7.17 20.80
N GLU A 184 9.40 8.25 21.13
CA GLU A 184 9.09 9.60 20.70
C GLU A 184 9.22 9.76 19.17
N GLU A 185 10.31 9.24 18.59
CA GLU A 185 10.52 9.23 17.13
C GLU A 185 9.44 8.39 16.43
N LYS A 186 9.13 7.20 16.94
CA LYS A 186 8.05 6.35 16.41
C LYS A 186 6.70 7.07 16.44
N ALA A 187 6.41 7.79 17.53
CA ALA A 187 5.20 8.59 17.65
C ALA A 187 5.17 9.75 16.64
N GLU A 188 6.32 10.37 16.35
CA GLU A 188 6.42 11.39 15.30
C GLU A 188 6.07 10.84 13.92
N PHE A 189 6.63 9.69 13.52
CA PHE A 189 6.30 9.10 12.21
C PHE A 189 4.83 8.69 12.09
N ARG A 190 4.21 8.24 13.18
CA ARG A 190 2.75 7.99 13.22
C ARG A 190 1.96 9.29 13.01
N ARG A 191 2.38 10.42 13.60
CA ARG A 191 1.77 11.74 13.35
C ARG A 191 1.97 12.21 11.91
N LEU A 192 3.15 11.98 11.33
CA LEU A 192 3.44 12.31 9.93
C LEU A 192 2.59 11.48 8.96
N ARG A 193 2.39 10.18 9.25
CA ARG A 193 1.43 9.32 8.54
C ARG A 193 0.03 9.93 8.58
N ASP A 194 -0.48 10.26 9.76
CA ASP A 194 -1.84 10.81 9.90
C ASP A 194 -1.99 12.14 9.16
N ARG A 195 -0.93 12.97 9.14
CA ARG A 195 -0.88 14.21 8.36
C ARG A 195 -0.90 13.93 6.86
N LEU A 196 -0.13 12.96 6.37
CA LEU A 196 -0.14 12.58 4.96
C LEU A 196 -1.50 11.99 4.54
N THR A 197 -2.11 11.16 5.39
CA THR A 197 -3.47 10.64 5.16
C THR A 197 -4.49 11.78 5.04
N ARG A 198 -4.48 12.75 5.97
CA ARG A 198 -5.35 13.93 5.86
C ARG A 198 -5.09 14.73 4.59
N GLN A 199 -3.82 15.00 4.27
CA GLN A 199 -3.45 15.72 3.06
C GLN A 199 -3.98 15.05 1.79
N VAL A 200 -3.82 13.72 1.66
CA VAL A 200 -4.32 12.97 0.51
C VAL A 200 -5.84 13.03 0.44
N ASN A 201 -6.52 12.82 1.57
CA ASN A 201 -7.99 12.87 1.61
C ASN A 201 -8.54 14.26 1.26
N GLU A 202 -7.92 15.34 1.74
CA GLU A 202 -8.33 16.71 1.44
C GLU A 202 -8.06 17.10 -0.02
N ILE A 203 -6.94 16.66 -0.59
CA ILE A 203 -6.63 16.89 -2.01
C ILE A 203 -7.64 16.18 -2.90
N LEU A 204 -7.87 14.89 -2.64
CA LEU A 204 -8.71 14.04 -3.50
C LEU A 204 -10.20 14.31 -3.28
N GLY A 205 -10.66 14.46 -2.05
CA GLY A 205 -12.10 14.56 -1.76
C GLY A 205 -12.88 13.40 -2.38
N ASP A 206 -14.11 13.69 -2.81
CA ASP A 206 -15.01 12.69 -3.43
C ASP A 206 -14.90 12.65 -4.97
N ASP A 207 -14.17 13.59 -5.57
CA ASP A 207 -14.09 13.82 -7.02
C ASP A 207 -12.66 13.76 -7.57
N GLY A 208 -11.67 13.39 -6.77
CA GLY A 208 -10.25 13.39 -7.14
C GLY A 208 -9.69 11.99 -7.37
N ILE A 209 -8.92 11.84 -8.45
CA ILE A 209 -8.18 10.61 -8.76
C ILE A 209 -6.69 10.94 -8.81
N LEU A 210 -5.87 10.22 -8.04
CA LEU A 210 -4.41 10.27 -8.15
C LEU A 210 -3.88 9.11 -9.00
N LEU A 211 -3.29 9.44 -10.14
CA LEU A 211 -2.54 8.51 -10.97
C LEU A 211 -1.09 8.46 -10.49
N PHE A 212 -0.69 7.31 -9.95
CA PHE A 212 0.66 7.07 -9.43
C PHE A 212 1.22 5.74 -9.96
N PRO A 213 2.29 5.75 -10.77
CA PRO A 213 2.89 4.53 -11.30
C PRO A 213 3.76 3.84 -10.23
N SER A 214 3.71 2.51 -10.19
CA SER A 214 4.48 1.64 -9.28
C SER A 214 5.22 0.54 -10.05
#